data_AF-A0A6M5YJR3-F1
#
_entry.id   AF-A0A6M5YJR3-F1
#
_cell.length_a   1.000
_cell.length_b   1.000
_cell.length_c   1.000
_cell.angle_alpha   90.00
_cell.angle_beta   90.00
_cell.angle_gamma   90.00
#
_symmetry.space_group_name_H-M   'P 1'
#
loop_
_entity.id
_entity.type
_entity.pdbx_description
1 polymer ?
#
loop_
_entity_poly.entity_id
_entity_poly.type
_entity_poly.pdbx_seq_one_letter_code
_entity_poly.pdbx_strand_id
1 'polypeptide(L)'
;MTEYLCLTLLARADEPEDAFKARLTAFWTHLLRTQPDTYDAVFAEAKAFDTTDGRTSRAYMVGADAIDAVTQALTANGVDAAPVDADDVYTKYEASASEWFQIAH
;
A
#
# COMPACT_ATOMS: atom_id res chain seq x y z
N MET A 1 -8.94 5.93 18.41
CA MET A 1 -7.65 5.26 18.12
C MET A 1 -7.56 5.22 16.61
N THR A 2 -6.43 5.56 15.99
CA THR A 2 -6.32 5.43 14.53
C THR A 2 -6.10 3.95 14.23
N GLU A 3 -7.02 3.40 13.46
CA GLU A 3 -6.98 2.02 12.97
C GLU A 3 -6.41 2.01 11.55
N TYR A 4 -5.67 0.96 11.24
CA TYR A 4 -5.04 0.77 9.95
C TYR A 4 -5.48 -0.55 9.36
N LEU A 5 -5.62 -0.57 8.04
CA LEU A 5 -5.92 -1.77 7.27
C LEU A 5 -4.69 -2.15 6.43
N CYS A 6 -4.52 -3.45 6.23
CA CYS A 6 -3.49 -3.98 5.34
C CYS A 6 -3.98 -3.89 3.89
N LEU A 7 -3.27 -3.10 3.08
CA LEU A 7 -3.49 -2.98 1.65
C LEU A 7 -2.35 -3.67 0.90
N THR A 8 -2.65 -4.73 0.16
CA THR A 8 -1.64 -5.45 -0.62
C THR A 8 -1.72 -5.07 -2.09
N LEU A 9 -0.69 -4.39 -2.60
CA LEU A 9 -0.57 -4.03 -4.01
C LEU A 9 0.07 -5.16 -4.80
N LEU A 10 -0.40 -5.35 -6.03
CA LEU A 10 -0.02 -6.48 -6.87
C LEU A 10 0.70 -5.99 -8.13
N ALA A 11 1.78 -6.71 -8.46
CA ALA A 11 2.43 -6.61 -9.74
C ALA A 11 1.50 -7.14 -10.84
N ARG A 12 1.77 -6.76 -12.08
CA ARG A 12 1.14 -7.40 -13.24
C ARG A 12 1.65 -8.84 -13.37
N ALA A 13 0.93 -9.66 -14.11
CA ALA A 13 1.43 -10.99 -14.48
C ALA A 13 2.80 -10.85 -15.17
N ASP A 14 3.77 -11.65 -14.72
CA ASP A 14 5.15 -11.68 -15.21
C ASP A 14 5.92 -10.35 -15.11
N GLU A 15 5.43 -9.37 -14.32
CA GLU A 15 6.17 -8.14 -14.06
C GLU A 15 7.31 -8.42 -13.08
N PRO A 16 8.59 -8.16 -13.45
CA PRO A 16 9.70 -8.36 -12.54
C PRO A 16 9.65 -7.36 -11.38
N GLU A 17 10.16 -7.76 -10.22
CA GLU A 17 10.12 -6.96 -8.99
C GLU A 17 10.67 -5.54 -9.17
N ASP A 18 11.79 -5.35 -9.87
CA ASP A 18 12.37 -4.03 -10.11
C ASP A 18 11.45 -3.11 -10.93
N ALA A 19 10.72 -3.66 -11.92
CA ALA A 19 9.75 -2.90 -12.70
C ALA A 19 8.53 -2.54 -11.86
N PHE A 20 8.04 -3.47 -11.04
CA PHE A 20 6.94 -3.21 -10.11
C PHE A 20 7.33 -2.12 -9.10
N LYS A 21 8.52 -2.19 -8.51
CA LYS A 21 9.06 -1.18 -7.61
C LYS A 21 9.13 0.21 -8.25
N ALA A 22 9.58 0.28 -9.51
CA ALA A 22 9.60 1.54 -10.26
C ALA A 22 8.19 2.10 -10.48
N ARG A 23 7.22 1.23 -10.80
CA ARG A 23 5.80 1.61 -10.98
C ARG A 23 5.16 2.11 -9.69
N LEU A 24 5.39 1.42 -8.56
CA LEU A 24 4.96 1.87 -7.24
C LEU A 24 5.56 3.22 -6.88
N THR A 25 6.86 3.41 -7.10
CA THR A 25 7.55 4.69 -6.85
C THR A 25 6.90 5.81 -7.66
N ALA A 26 6.63 5.59 -8.95
CA ALA A 26 5.98 6.57 -9.81
C ALA A 26 4.55 6.90 -9.35
N PHE A 27 3.77 5.87 -8.98
CA PHE A 27 2.41 6.03 -8.45
C PHE A 27 2.40 6.84 -7.16
N TRP A 28 3.18 6.45 -6.16
CA TRP A 28 3.25 7.13 -4.86
C TRP A 28 3.75 8.57 -4.99
N THR A 29 4.74 8.81 -5.86
CA THR A 29 5.23 10.16 -6.16
C THR A 29 4.14 11.02 -6.83
N HIS A 30 3.34 10.43 -7.71
CA HIS A 30 2.21 11.12 -8.33
C HIS A 30 1.11 11.43 -7.31
N LEU A 31 0.77 10.47 -6.45
CA LEU A 31 -0.24 10.62 -5.40
C LEU A 31 0.15 11.71 -4.40
N LEU A 32 1.39 11.70 -3.93
CA LEU A 32 1.94 12.74 -3.05
C LEU A 32 1.76 14.16 -3.63
N ARG A 33 1.88 14.32 -4.95
CA ARG A 33 1.76 15.63 -5.61
C ARG A 33 0.33 16.06 -5.92
N THR A 34 -0.58 15.11 -6.08
CA THR A 34 -1.94 15.37 -6.56
C THR A 34 -3.00 15.25 -5.47
N GLN A 35 -2.76 14.38 -4.49
CA GLN A 35 -3.65 14.03 -3.38
C GLN A 35 -2.79 13.80 -2.12
N PRO A 36 -2.11 14.83 -1.60
CA PRO A 36 -1.18 14.70 -0.48
C PRO A 36 -1.84 14.14 0.79
N ASP A 37 -3.10 14.49 1.06
CA ASP A 37 -3.82 13.98 2.23
C ASP A 37 -4.07 12.46 2.13
N THR A 38 -4.34 11.96 0.93
CA THR A 38 -4.50 10.52 0.68
C THR A 38 -3.17 9.78 0.80
N TYR A 39 -2.07 10.42 0.38
CA TYR A 39 -0.74 9.87 0.55
C TYR A 39 -0.32 9.82 2.03
N ASP A 40 -0.59 10.87 2.82
CA ASP A 40 -0.24 10.94 4.24
C ASP A 40 -0.96 9.88 5.09
N ALA A 41 -2.12 9.41 4.62
CA ALA A 41 -2.86 8.33 5.26
C ALA A 41 -2.19 6.94 5.09
N VAL A 42 -1.19 6.80 4.21
CA VAL A 42 -0.34 5.62 4.14
C VAL A 42 0.72 5.72 5.21
N PHE A 43 0.61 4.87 6.23
CA PHE A 43 1.40 4.95 7.43
C PHE A 43 2.70 4.14 7.37
N ALA A 44 2.66 2.97 6.74
CA ALA A 44 3.79 2.07 6.71
C ALA A 44 3.80 1.22 5.43
N GLU A 45 4.94 0.66 5.07
CA GLU A 45 5.09 -0.28 3.97
C GLU A 45 5.92 -1.48 4.43
N ALA A 46 5.43 -2.69 4.18
CA ALA A 46 6.15 -3.92 4.49
C ALA A 46 7.60 -3.83 4.03
N LYS A 47 8.56 -4.39 4.77
CA LYS A 47 9.99 -4.24 4.41
C LYS A 47 10.40 -4.98 3.15
N ALA A 48 9.75 -6.11 2.88
CA ALA A 48 10.06 -7.00 1.77
C ALA A 48 8.90 -7.06 0.78
N PHE A 49 9.23 -7.28 -0.48
CA PHE A 49 8.23 -7.76 -1.44
C PHE A 49 7.92 -9.21 -1.10
N ASP A 50 6.69 -9.61 -1.36
CA ASP A 50 6.22 -10.97 -1.14
C ASP A 50 5.53 -11.49 -2.41
N THR A 51 4.82 -12.60 -2.31
CA THR A 51 4.04 -13.17 -3.40
C THR A 51 2.60 -13.41 -2.96
N THR A 52 1.66 -12.82 -3.70
CA THR A 52 0.22 -12.99 -3.48
C THR A 52 -0.42 -13.45 -4.79
N ASP A 53 -1.12 -14.58 -4.76
CA ASP A 53 -1.72 -15.21 -5.95
C ASP A 53 -0.72 -15.41 -7.11
N GLY A 54 0.53 -15.77 -6.80
CA GLY A 54 1.58 -15.99 -7.78
C GLY A 54 2.14 -14.71 -8.42
N ARG A 55 1.77 -13.54 -7.92
CA ARG A 55 2.28 -12.24 -8.37
C ARG A 55 3.13 -11.59 -7.28
N THR A 56 4.20 -10.91 -7.67
CA THR A 56 4.95 -10.06 -6.74
C THR A 56 4.02 -9.06 -6.08
N SER A 57 4.12 -8.89 -4.78
CA SER A 57 3.25 -8.02 -4.01
C SER A 57 4.00 -7.19 -2.98
N ARG A 58 3.37 -6.10 -2.54
CA ARG A 58 3.89 -5.25 -1.47
C ARG A 58 2.72 -4.76 -0.61
N ALA A 59 2.81 -5.00 0.69
CA ALA A 59 1.78 -4.59 1.64
C ALA A 59 2.06 -3.20 2.21
N TYR A 60 0.99 -2.47 2.49
CA TYR A 60 0.98 -1.11 3.03
C TYR A 60 -0.03 -1.03 4.15
N MET A 61 0.30 -0.28 5.20
CA MET A 61 -0.63 0.06 6.27
C MET A 61 -1.29 1.39 5.93
N VAL A 62 -2.59 1.39 5.75
CA VAL A 62 -3.36 2.59 5.36
C VAL A 62 -4.39 2.87 6.43
N GLY A 63 -4.57 4.13 6.80
CA GLY A 63 -5.63 4.52 7.75
C GLY A 63 -6.99 4.03 7.25
N ALA A 64 -7.79 3.42 8.13
CA ALA A 64 -9.06 2.80 7.77
C ALA A 64 -10.01 3.79 7.04
N ASP A 65 -10.07 5.04 7.49
CA ASP A 65 -10.88 6.09 6.86
C ASP A 65 -10.43 6.50 5.44
N ALA A 66 -9.20 6.15 5.04
CA ALA A 66 -8.61 6.52 3.76
C ALA A 66 -8.55 5.35 2.76
N ILE A 67 -8.92 4.13 3.17
CA ILE A 67 -8.76 2.93 2.35
C ILE A 67 -9.50 3.02 1.01
N ASP A 68 -10.71 3.57 1.02
CA ASP A 68 -11.51 3.79 -0.19
C ASP A 68 -10.85 4.79 -1.13
N ALA A 69 -10.33 5.89 -0.61
CA ALA A 69 -9.67 6.92 -1.40
C ALA A 69 -8.38 6.39 -2.04
N VAL A 70 -7.58 5.64 -1.28
CA VAL A 70 -6.36 5.00 -1.80
C VAL A 70 -6.70 3.95 -2.86
N THR A 71 -7.69 3.09 -2.62
CA THR A 71 -8.14 2.07 -3.60
C THR A 71 -8.66 2.69 -4.90
N GLN A 72 -9.40 3.78 -4.80
CA GLN A 72 -9.86 4.53 -5.98
C GLN A 72 -8.69 5.13 -6.76
N ALA A 73 -7.71 5.72 -6.07
CA ALA A 73 -6.52 6.28 -6.71
C ALA A 73 -5.68 5.19 -7.40
N LEU A 74 -5.53 4.01 -6.78
CA LEU A 74 -4.85 2.86 -7.36
C LEU A 74 -5.54 2.39 -8.64
N THR A 75 -6.86 2.22 -8.58
CA THR A 75 -7.68 1.81 -9.73
C THR A 75 -7.55 2.81 -10.88
N ALA A 76 -7.64 4.11 -10.58
CA ALA A 76 -7.50 5.18 -11.59
C ALA A 76 -6.11 5.20 -12.26
N ASN A 77 -5.08 4.71 -11.56
CA ASN A 77 -3.71 4.63 -12.06
C ASN A 77 -3.31 3.23 -12.56
N GLY A 78 -4.26 2.29 -12.63
CA GLY A 78 -4.02 0.94 -13.11
C GLY A 78 -3.06 0.13 -12.24
N VAL A 79 -3.13 0.31 -10.92
CA VAL A 79 -2.44 -0.51 -9.92
C VAL A 79 -3.45 -1.46 -9.29
N ASP A 80 -3.24 -2.76 -9.48
CA ASP A 80 -4.08 -3.79 -8.86
C ASP A 80 -3.77 -3.92 -7.35
N ALA A 81 -4.79 -4.24 -6.57
CA ALA A 81 -4.67 -4.57 -5.16
C ALA A 81 -5.46 -5.85 -4.86
N ALA A 82 -5.02 -6.59 -3.84
CA ALA A 82 -5.81 -7.68 -3.27
C ALA A 82 -7.03 -7.11 -2.52
N PRO A 83 -8.10 -7.89 -2.33
CA PRO A 83 -9.21 -7.49 -1.49
C PRO A 83 -8.71 -7.12 -0.09
N VAL A 84 -9.14 -5.96 0.41
CA VAL A 84 -8.86 -5.54 1.79
C VAL A 84 -9.88 -6.19 2.71
N ASP A 85 -9.39 -6.82 3.78
CA ASP A 85 -10.24 -7.29 4.87
C ASP A 85 -10.50 -6.12 5.83
N ALA A 86 -11.74 -5.65 5.90
CA ALA A 86 -12.11 -4.49 6.72
C ALA A 86 -12.22 -4.82 8.22
N ASP A 87 -12.30 -6.11 8.57
CA ASP A 87 -12.35 -6.56 9.97
C ASP A 87 -10.95 -6.82 10.54
N ASP A 88 -9.93 -6.95 9.69
CA ASP A 88 -8.52 -7.15 10.05
C ASP A 88 -7.80 -5.80 10.27
N VAL A 89 -8.18 -5.14 11.36
CA VAL A 89 -7.62 -3.84 11.76
C VAL A 89 -6.37 -3.98 12.62
N TYR A 90 -5.42 -3.09 12.36
CA TYR A 90 -4.18 -2.98 13.10
C TYR A 90 -4.14 -1.67 13.88
N THR A 91 -3.58 -1.74 15.08
CA THR A 91 -3.24 -0.54 15.82
C THR A 91 -1.97 0.11 15.28
N LYS A 92 -1.74 1.38 15.63
CA LYS A 92 -0.48 2.08 15.33
C LYS A 92 0.76 1.31 15.80
N TYR A 93 0.68 0.61 16.94
CA TYR A 93 1.82 -0.14 17.47
C TYR A 93 2.18 -1.34 16.59
N GLU A 94 1.17 -2.07 16.12
CA GLU A 94 1.35 -3.22 15.23
C GLU A 94 1.80 -2.78 13.84
N ALA A 95 1.18 -1.73 13.31
CA ALA A 95 1.59 -1.10 12.06
C ALA A 95 3.02 -0.52 12.14
N SER A 96 3.52 -0.28 13.34
CA SER A 96 4.89 0.19 13.60
C SER A 96 5.91 -0.91 13.87
N ALA A 97 5.51 -2.18 13.79
CA ALA A 97 6.40 -3.29 14.08
C ALA A 97 7.57 -3.37 13.08
N SER A 98 8.63 -4.08 13.47
CA SER A 98 9.86 -4.22 12.67
C SER A 98 9.64 -4.87 11.31
N GLU A 99 8.49 -5.45 11.02
CA GLU A 99 8.14 -6.02 9.71
C GLU A 99 7.58 -4.98 8.71
N TRP A 100 7.09 -3.83 9.20
CA TRP A 100 6.30 -2.85 8.42
C TRP A 100 6.99 -1.53 8.06
N PHE A 101 8.21 -1.23 8.53
CA PHE A 101 8.69 0.17 8.47
C PHE A 101 9.71 0.48 7.36
N GLN A 102 9.31 1.30 6.36
CA GLN A 102 10.19 2.05 5.44
C GLN A 102 9.68 3.42 4.92
N ILE A 103 8.43 3.86 5.13
CA ILE A 103 7.99 5.17 4.62
C ILE A 103 8.47 6.29 5.55
N ALA A 104 9.41 7.11 5.09
CA ALA A 104 9.73 8.37 5.76
C ALA A 104 8.66 9.40 5.41
N HIS A 105 7.99 9.94 6.44
CA HIS A 105 7.14 11.13 6.32
C HIS A 105 8.02 12.39 6.21
#